data_AF-A0A0F7CGY2-F1
#
_entry.id   AF-A0A0F7CGY2-F1
#
_cell.length_a   1.000
_cell.length_b   1.000
_cell.length_c   1.000
_cell.angle_alpha   90.00
_cell.angle_beta   90.00
_cell.angle_gamma   90.00
#
_symmetry.space_group_name_H-M   'P 1'
#
loop_
_entity.id
_entity.type
_entity.pdbx_description
1 polymer ?
#
loop_
_entity_poly.entity_id
_entity_poly.type
_entity_poly.pdbx_seq_one_letter_code
_entity_poly.pdbx_strand_id
1 'polypeptide(L)'
;MRKFKNSKIFAALLMALVIVAALPTVASAHCDTMDGPTVADGKKAMETNNVNYVLKWVQPEYEKEISQIFTLSMKVKDLSPEAKELSEKYFLENLVRVHRAGENAPFTGLKPSGTPIDEKVLAADKSIEAGNLSPLENLIEKDKMPELKERFEKVMALKNFDVNNVEAGREYIEAYVKLFKFAEGEEDHDAHGAEGNHAAVTAHAEESQEEAETLPVIPWSLAGVFSVTTLILGIAYQRKASK
;
A
#
# COMPACT_ATOMS: atom_id res chain seq x y z
N MET A 1 30.80 -14.46 -34.17
CA MET A 1 29.50 -14.19 -33.50
C MET A 1 29.09 -15.40 -32.67
N ARG A 2 29.24 -15.33 -31.34
CA ARG A 2 28.98 -16.46 -30.43
C ARG A 2 27.46 -16.55 -30.20
N LYS A 3 26.78 -17.50 -30.84
CA LYS A 3 25.33 -17.70 -30.66
C LYS A 3 25.07 -18.12 -29.22
N PHE A 4 24.36 -17.28 -28.45
CA PHE A 4 23.97 -17.59 -27.08
C PHE A 4 23.04 -18.82 -27.09
N LYS A 5 23.59 -19.98 -26.73
CA LYS A 5 22.86 -21.26 -26.54
C LYS A 5 21.97 -21.25 -25.27
N ASN A 6 21.86 -20.11 -24.59
CA ASN A 6 21.35 -19.98 -23.22
C ASN A 6 20.02 -19.20 -23.14
N SER A 7 19.29 -19.01 -24.25
CA SER A 7 18.02 -18.26 -24.27
C SER A 7 16.98 -18.79 -23.25
N LYS A 8 16.95 -20.10 -22.98
CA LYS A 8 16.09 -20.69 -21.93
C LYS A 8 16.51 -20.30 -20.51
N ILE A 9 17.82 -20.16 -20.26
CA ILE A 9 18.35 -19.73 -18.96
C ILE A 9 18.05 -18.23 -18.76
N PHE A 10 18.17 -17.44 -19.82
CA PHE A 10 17.85 -16.00 -19.78
C PHE A 10 16.35 -15.76 -19.53
N ALA A 11 15.47 -16.54 -20.17
CA ALA A 11 14.03 -16.48 -19.91
C ALA A 11 13.66 -16.93 -18.49
N ALA A 12 14.30 -17.98 -17.97
CA ALA A 12 14.10 -18.43 -16.59
C ALA A 12 14.57 -17.39 -15.56
N LEU A 13 15.69 -16.71 -15.81
CA LEU A 13 16.19 -15.63 -14.95
C LEU A 13 15.28 -14.41 -14.98
N LEU A 14 14.77 -14.02 -16.15
CA LEU A 14 13.76 -12.95 -16.28
C LEU A 14 12.47 -13.30 -15.53
N MET A 15 11.99 -14.54 -15.65
CA MET A 15 10.80 -14.99 -14.93
C MET A 15 11.01 -15.02 -13.41
N ALA A 16 12.18 -15.48 -12.94
CA ALA A 16 12.52 -15.44 -11.52
C ALA A 16 12.62 -14.00 -11.00
N LEU A 17 13.19 -13.07 -11.78
CA LEU A 17 13.27 -11.66 -11.41
C LEU A 17 11.89 -11.02 -11.30
N VAL A 18 10.98 -11.30 -12.22
CA VAL A 18 9.58 -10.83 -12.16
C VAL A 18 8.86 -11.38 -10.94
N ILE A 19 9.08 -12.66 -10.58
CA ILE A 19 8.48 -13.27 -9.38
C ILE A 19 9.00 -12.58 -8.11
N VAL A 20 10.31 -12.35 -8.01
CA VAL A 20 10.92 -11.70 -6.84
C VAL A 20 10.46 -10.24 -6.72
N ALA A 21 10.39 -9.50 -7.83
CA ALA A 21 9.92 -8.12 -7.84
C ALA A 21 8.41 -7.97 -7.54
N ALA A 22 7.63 -9.04 -7.67
CA ALA A 22 6.20 -9.06 -7.35
C ALA A 22 5.92 -9.45 -5.88
N LEU A 23 6.93 -9.80 -5.09
CA LEU A 23 6.76 -10.05 -3.66
C LEU A 23 6.56 -8.71 -2.94
N PRO A 24 5.52 -8.56 -2.10
CA PRO A 24 5.33 -7.33 -1.32
C PRO A 24 6.52 -7.11 -0.37
N THR A 25 6.96 -5.86 -0.22
CA THR A 25 7.95 -5.48 0.79
C THR A 25 7.36 -5.62 2.20
N VAL A 26 8.22 -5.73 3.20
CA VAL A 26 7.85 -6.10 4.58
C VAL A 26 7.20 -4.96 5.37
N ALA A 27 7.49 -3.67 5.10
CA ALA A 27 6.73 -2.54 5.68
C ALA A 27 5.27 -2.61 5.27
N SER A 28 5.03 -2.93 4.00
CA SER A 28 3.70 -3.17 3.46
C SER A 28 2.99 -4.33 4.15
N ALA A 29 3.72 -5.21 4.86
CA ALA A 29 3.15 -6.35 5.57
C ALA A 29 2.82 -6.08 7.04
N HIS A 30 3.27 -4.97 7.63
CA HIS A 30 2.97 -4.70 9.03
C HIS A 30 1.53 -4.19 9.22
N CYS A 31 1.10 -3.29 8.33
CA CYS A 31 -0.23 -2.68 8.32
C CYS A 31 -1.39 -3.63 7.95
N ASP A 32 -1.09 -4.82 7.39
CA ASP A 32 -2.10 -5.83 7.00
C ASP A 32 -2.12 -7.06 7.94
N THR A 33 -1.45 -7.01 9.09
CA THR A 33 -1.51 -8.07 10.11
C THR A 33 -2.58 -7.83 11.17
N MET A 34 -3.06 -8.90 11.80
CA MET A 34 -3.97 -8.86 12.95
C MET A 34 -3.42 -8.10 14.16
N ASP A 35 -2.08 -8.02 14.26
CA ASP A 35 -1.35 -7.33 15.33
C ASP A 35 -0.83 -5.95 14.89
N GLY A 36 -1.15 -5.53 13.66
CA GLY A 36 -0.68 -4.30 13.06
C GLY A 36 -1.49 -3.06 13.47
N PRO A 37 -0.98 -1.86 13.21
CA PRO A 37 -1.52 -0.60 13.70
C PRO A 37 -2.89 -0.28 13.07
N THR A 38 -3.08 -0.57 11.78
CA THR A 38 -4.36 -0.42 11.09
C THR A 38 -5.45 -1.26 11.76
N VAL A 39 -5.14 -2.50 12.13
CA VAL A 39 -6.08 -3.40 12.82
C VAL A 39 -6.29 -2.99 14.28
N ALA A 40 -5.26 -2.52 14.96
CA ALA A 40 -5.38 -1.98 16.31
C ALA A 40 -6.36 -0.79 16.35
N ASP A 41 -6.25 0.14 15.41
CA ASP A 41 -7.21 1.25 15.28
C ASP A 41 -8.59 0.78 14.82
N GLY A 42 -8.68 -0.28 14.01
CA GLY A 42 -9.93 -0.92 13.65
C GLY A 42 -10.69 -1.47 14.86
N LYS A 43 -9.99 -2.21 15.72
CA LYS A 43 -10.54 -2.70 17.00
C LYS A 43 -10.96 -1.53 17.87
N LYS A 44 -10.11 -0.50 17.99
CA LYS A 44 -10.41 0.69 18.78
C LYS A 44 -11.65 1.45 18.28
N ALA A 45 -11.82 1.57 16.98
CA ALA A 45 -12.99 2.17 16.36
C ALA A 45 -14.27 1.44 16.76
N MET A 46 -14.27 0.10 16.70
CA MET A 46 -15.44 -0.71 17.05
C MET A 46 -15.76 -0.72 18.56
N GLU A 47 -14.72 -0.67 19.40
CA GLU A 47 -14.87 -0.54 20.85
C GLU A 47 -15.49 0.79 21.25
N THR A 48 -15.03 1.88 20.62
CA THR A 48 -15.45 3.25 20.95
C THR A 48 -16.65 3.74 20.13
N ASN A 49 -17.11 2.95 19.16
CA ASN A 49 -18.09 3.35 18.16
C ASN A 49 -17.71 4.66 17.44
N ASN A 50 -16.42 4.82 17.10
CA ASN A 50 -15.90 5.98 16.40
C ASN A 50 -15.08 5.55 15.17
N VAL A 51 -15.65 5.72 13.98
CA VAL A 51 -14.99 5.36 12.71
C VAL A 51 -13.75 6.21 12.42
N ASN A 52 -13.63 7.41 13.00
CA ASN A 52 -12.54 8.32 12.68
C ASN A 52 -11.15 7.76 13.07
N TYR A 53 -11.08 6.81 14.02
CA TYR A 53 -9.86 6.06 14.32
C TYR A 53 -9.29 5.37 13.08
N VAL A 54 -10.14 4.91 12.15
CA VAL A 54 -9.69 4.20 10.94
C VAL A 54 -9.57 5.09 9.70
N LEU A 55 -10.34 6.18 9.61
CA LEU A 55 -10.37 7.01 8.40
C LEU A 55 -9.01 7.64 8.06
N LYS A 56 -8.15 7.85 9.07
CA LYS A 56 -6.76 8.30 8.85
C LYS A 56 -5.91 7.33 8.02
N TRP A 57 -6.27 6.04 7.98
CA TRP A 57 -5.58 4.99 7.20
C TRP A 57 -6.13 4.81 5.78
N VAL A 58 -7.21 5.51 5.44
CA VAL A 58 -8.02 5.26 4.25
C VAL A 58 -7.98 6.50 3.35
N GLN A 59 -7.74 6.30 2.05
CA GLN A 59 -7.79 7.39 1.08
C GLN A 59 -9.23 7.94 0.92
N PRO A 60 -9.41 9.23 0.62
CA PRO A 60 -10.73 9.88 0.55
C PRO A 60 -11.79 9.13 -0.27
N GLU A 61 -11.41 8.55 -1.40
CA GLU A 61 -12.28 7.80 -2.29
C GLU A 61 -12.90 6.54 -1.66
N TYR A 62 -12.26 5.96 -0.64
CA TYR A 62 -12.72 4.76 0.06
C TYR A 62 -13.42 5.06 1.39
N GLU A 63 -13.44 6.32 1.86
CA GLU A 63 -14.05 6.70 3.14
C GLU A 63 -15.52 6.29 3.27
N LYS A 64 -16.29 6.52 2.20
CA LYS A 64 -17.72 6.21 2.19
C LYS A 64 -17.95 4.70 2.32
N GLU A 65 -17.15 3.91 1.60
CA GLU A 65 -17.22 2.46 1.64
C GLU A 65 -16.91 1.94 3.06
N ILE A 66 -15.80 2.37 3.65
CA ILE A 66 -15.40 1.87 4.97
C ILE A 66 -16.36 2.32 6.07
N SER A 67 -16.92 3.52 5.97
CA SER A 67 -17.91 4.03 6.92
C SER A 67 -19.24 3.25 6.87
N GLN A 68 -19.65 2.83 5.67
CA GLN A 68 -20.83 1.97 5.50
C GLN A 68 -20.60 0.57 6.07
N ILE A 69 -19.44 -0.02 5.79
CA ILE A 69 -19.05 -1.33 6.35
C ILE A 69 -19.00 -1.27 7.87
N PHE A 70 -18.35 -0.25 8.45
CA PHE A 70 -18.32 -0.02 9.89
C PHE A 70 -19.74 0.04 10.48
N THR A 71 -20.62 0.86 9.88
CA THR A 71 -22.01 1.01 10.33
C THR A 71 -22.77 -0.32 10.29
N LEU A 72 -22.59 -1.14 9.26
CA LEU A 72 -23.24 -2.45 9.15
C LEU A 72 -22.69 -3.43 10.17
N SER A 73 -21.37 -3.51 10.36
CA SER A 73 -20.74 -4.36 11.37
C SER A 73 -21.23 -4.00 12.77
N MET A 74 -21.29 -2.71 13.10
CA MET A 74 -21.76 -2.24 14.41
C MET A 74 -23.23 -2.57 14.68
N LYS A 75 -24.08 -2.69 13.65
CA LYS A 75 -25.50 -3.09 13.83
C LYS A 75 -25.68 -4.53 14.26
N VAL A 76 -24.76 -5.42 13.87
CA VAL A 76 -24.91 -6.87 14.09
C VAL A 76 -23.97 -7.43 15.14
N LYS A 77 -22.90 -6.70 15.52
CA LYS A 77 -21.87 -7.20 16.43
C LYS A 77 -22.40 -7.63 17.81
N ASP A 78 -23.51 -7.07 18.26
CA ASP A 78 -24.06 -7.32 19.60
C ASP A 78 -25.20 -8.36 19.60
N LEU A 79 -25.47 -9.02 18.46
CA LEU A 79 -26.53 -10.04 18.35
C LEU A 79 -26.14 -11.38 19.00
N SER A 80 -24.86 -11.77 18.92
CA SER A 80 -24.29 -12.96 19.57
C SER A 80 -22.76 -12.90 19.56
N PRO A 81 -22.05 -13.74 20.34
CA PRO A 81 -20.60 -13.85 20.25
C PRO A 81 -20.09 -14.18 18.85
N GLU A 82 -20.78 -15.06 18.11
CA GLU A 82 -20.42 -15.42 16.73
C GLU A 82 -20.68 -14.26 15.76
N ALA A 83 -21.76 -13.49 15.97
CA ALA A 83 -22.03 -12.29 15.17
C ALA A 83 -20.96 -11.21 15.41
N LYS A 84 -20.48 -11.08 16.66
CA LYS A 84 -19.34 -10.22 17.00
C LYS A 84 -18.10 -10.63 16.21
N GLU A 85 -17.69 -11.89 16.31
CA GLU A 85 -16.50 -12.40 15.60
C GLU A 85 -16.60 -12.18 14.08
N LEU A 86 -17.76 -12.51 13.48
CA LEU A 86 -17.96 -12.36 12.05
C LEU A 86 -17.92 -10.89 11.60
N SER A 87 -18.59 -10.00 12.35
CA SER A 87 -18.67 -8.57 12.01
C SER A 87 -17.35 -7.82 12.22
N GLU A 88 -16.59 -8.19 13.26
CA GLU A 88 -15.24 -7.67 13.51
C GLU A 88 -14.30 -8.12 12.40
N LYS A 89 -14.27 -9.42 12.09
CA LYS A 89 -13.44 -9.95 11.01
C LYS A 89 -13.79 -9.31 9.66
N TYR A 90 -15.08 -9.22 9.34
CA TYR A 90 -15.55 -8.59 8.10
C TYR A 90 -15.11 -7.12 7.99
N PHE A 91 -15.22 -6.35 9.08
CA PHE A 91 -14.75 -4.96 9.09
C PHE A 91 -13.24 -4.86 8.92
N LEU A 92 -12.46 -5.63 9.69
CA LEU A 92 -11.00 -5.58 9.67
C LEU A 92 -10.41 -6.02 8.33
N GLU A 93 -10.94 -7.08 7.71
CA GLU A 93 -10.51 -7.50 6.37
C GLU A 93 -10.78 -6.42 5.31
N ASN A 94 -11.93 -5.75 5.38
CA ASN A 94 -12.25 -4.68 4.44
C ASN A 94 -11.45 -3.41 4.70
N LEU A 95 -11.18 -3.07 5.96
CA LEU A 95 -10.30 -1.96 6.34
C LEU A 95 -8.91 -2.15 5.74
N VAL A 96 -8.32 -3.33 5.95
CA VAL A 96 -7.02 -3.67 5.36
C VAL A 96 -7.10 -3.64 3.84
N ARG A 97 -8.15 -4.20 3.22
CA ARG A 97 -8.31 -4.16 1.76
C ARG A 97 -8.27 -2.73 1.20
N VAL A 98 -9.04 -1.80 1.77
CA VAL A 98 -9.09 -0.42 1.25
C VAL A 98 -7.82 0.37 1.56
N HIS A 99 -7.19 0.11 2.71
CA HIS A 99 -5.89 0.68 3.06
C HIS A 99 -4.83 0.28 2.04
N ARG A 100 -4.73 -1.03 1.74
CA ARG A 100 -3.80 -1.59 0.75
C ARG A 100 -4.06 -1.06 -0.66
N ALA A 101 -5.32 -0.90 -1.04
CA ALA A 101 -5.68 -0.27 -2.31
C ALA A 101 -5.17 1.17 -2.41
N GLY A 102 -5.26 1.95 -1.32
CA GLY A 102 -4.71 3.30 -1.23
C GLY A 102 -3.18 3.37 -1.32
N GLU A 103 -2.49 2.26 -1.05
CA GLU A 103 -1.04 2.10 -1.25
C GLU A 103 -0.68 1.57 -2.65
N ASN A 104 -1.67 1.41 -3.54
CA ASN A 104 -1.54 0.74 -4.84
C ASN A 104 -1.03 -0.69 -4.74
N ALA A 105 -1.39 -1.39 -3.66
CA ALA A 105 -0.85 -2.69 -3.34
C ALA A 105 -1.94 -3.75 -3.23
N PRO A 106 -1.65 -5.02 -3.61
CA PRO A 106 -2.67 -6.06 -3.62
C PRO A 106 -3.09 -6.44 -2.21
N PHE A 107 -4.38 -6.75 -2.06
CA PHE A 107 -4.93 -7.38 -0.87
C PHE A 107 -4.79 -8.90 -0.97
N THR A 108 -3.98 -9.49 -0.08
CA THR A 108 -3.73 -10.94 -0.01
C THR A 108 -4.40 -11.59 1.19
N GLY A 109 -5.37 -10.92 1.81
CA GLY A 109 -5.99 -11.31 3.07
C GLY A 109 -5.41 -10.59 4.28
N LEU A 110 -6.19 -10.57 5.38
CA LEU A 110 -5.73 -10.14 6.69
C LEU A 110 -4.78 -11.20 7.26
N LYS A 111 -3.52 -10.84 7.50
CA LYS A 111 -2.51 -11.81 7.96
C LYS A 111 -2.76 -12.18 9.43
N PRO A 112 -2.58 -13.46 9.79
CA PRO A 112 -2.86 -13.92 11.15
C PRO A 112 -1.91 -13.28 12.18
N SER A 113 -2.33 -13.31 13.44
CA SER A 113 -1.47 -12.90 14.55
C SER A 113 -0.19 -13.75 14.60
N GLY A 114 0.93 -13.14 14.98
CA GLY A 114 2.25 -13.78 14.97
C GLY A 114 2.89 -13.90 13.58
N THR A 115 2.32 -13.26 12.56
CA THR A 115 3.01 -13.09 11.27
C THR A 115 4.34 -12.36 11.49
N PRO A 116 5.48 -12.90 10.99
CA PRO A 116 6.77 -12.24 11.14
C PRO A 116 6.78 -10.83 10.52
N ILE A 117 7.31 -9.87 11.27
CA ILE A 117 7.51 -8.48 10.86
C ILE A 117 9.01 -8.18 10.95
N ASP A 118 9.51 -7.33 10.08
CA ASP A 118 10.91 -6.90 10.09
C ASP A 118 11.30 -6.28 11.46
N GLU A 119 12.49 -6.59 11.94
CA GLU A 119 12.96 -6.12 13.24
C GLU A 119 13.04 -4.59 13.29
N LYS A 120 13.40 -3.93 12.18
CA LYS A 120 13.49 -2.46 12.10
C LYS A 120 12.13 -1.80 12.18
N VAL A 121 11.09 -2.41 11.59
CA VAL A 121 9.70 -1.96 11.71
C VAL A 121 9.23 -2.04 13.16
N LEU A 122 9.41 -3.19 13.79
CA LEU A 122 9.05 -3.37 15.20
C LEU A 122 9.81 -2.39 16.12
N ALA A 123 11.06 -2.10 15.81
CA ALA A 123 11.85 -1.11 16.52
C ALA A 123 11.36 0.33 16.28
N ALA A 124 10.90 0.66 15.07
CA ALA A 124 10.32 1.96 14.77
C ALA A 124 9.02 2.20 15.55
N ASP A 125 8.12 1.21 15.63
CA ASP A 125 6.91 1.32 16.46
C ASP A 125 7.25 1.54 17.93
N LYS A 126 8.18 0.73 18.47
CA LYS A 126 8.66 0.87 19.85
C LYS A 126 9.29 2.23 20.10
N SER A 127 9.98 2.79 19.11
CA SER A 127 10.59 4.12 19.21
C SER A 127 9.52 5.21 19.33
N ILE A 128 8.44 5.11 18.54
CA ILE A 128 7.29 6.03 18.63
C ILE A 128 6.58 5.88 19.97
N GLU A 129 6.38 4.65 20.44
CA GLU A 129 5.76 4.36 21.74
C GLU A 129 6.59 4.96 22.90
N ALA A 130 7.90 4.69 22.91
CA ALA A 130 8.83 5.17 23.93
C ALA A 130 9.17 6.67 23.81
N GLY A 131 8.88 7.29 22.67
CA GLY A 131 9.20 8.69 22.39
C GLY A 131 10.70 8.97 22.21
N ASN A 132 11.50 7.95 21.85
CA ASN A 132 12.93 8.09 21.59
C ASN A 132 13.41 7.02 20.59
N LEU A 133 14.58 7.23 19.98
CA LEU A 133 15.15 6.35 18.95
C LEU A 133 15.95 5.15 19.49
N SER A 134 16.05 4.96 20.81
CA SER A 134 16.90 3.92 21.38
C SER A 134 16.63 2.49 20.85
N PRO A 135 15.39 2.09 20.52
CA PRO A 135 15.14 0.80 19.87
C PRO A 135 15.76 0.66 18.47
N LEU A 136 16.01 1.76 17.75
CA LEU A 136 16.54 1.78 16.38
C LEU A 136 18.06 2.00 16.29
N GLU A 137 18.70 2.53 17.34
CA GLU A 137 20.11 2.99 17.33
C GLU A 137 21.14 1.96 16.83
N ASN A 138 20.90 0.66 17.03
CA ASN A 138 21.81 -0.41 16.61
C ASN A 138 21.33 -1.19 15.38
N LEU A 139 20.17 -0.83 14.83
CA LEU A 139 19.56 -1.48 13.66
C LEU A 139 19.71 -0.65 12.38
N ILE A 140 20.07 0.62 12.53
CA ILE A 140 20.23 1.59 11.45
C ILE A 140 21.70 2.00 11.32
N GLU A 141 22.14 2.20 10.08
CA GLU A 141 23.50 2.64 9.78
C GLU A 141 23.74 4.06 10.33
N LYS A 142 24.95 4.32 10.86
CA LYS A 142 25.24 5.55 11.61
C LYS A 142 25.06 6.83 10.78
N ASP A 143 25.30 6.75 9.49
CA ASP A 143 25.13 7.84 8.52
C ASP A 143 23.66 8.18 8.23
N LYS A 144 22.73 7.23 8.43
CA LYS A 144 21.28 7.42 8.29
C LYS A 144 20.62 8.02 9.54
N MET A 145 21.31 8.04 10.68
CA MET A 145 20.76 8.52 11.95
C MET A 145 20.26 9.99 11.94
N PRO A 146 20.91 10.96 11.28
CA PRO A 146 20.41 12.33 11.24
C PRO A 146 19.04 12.44 10.56
N GLU A 147 18.86 11.79 9.42
CA GLU A 147 17.59 11.80 8.69
C GLU A 147 16.51 10.99 9.43
N LEU A 148 16.87 9.84 10.02
CA LEU A 148 15.97 9.08 10.89
C LEU A 148 15.42 9.95 12.01
N LYS A 149 16.28 10.76 12.64
CA LYS A 149 15.91 11.68 13.71
C LYS A 149 14.95 12.76 13.24
N GLU A 150 15.19 13.37 12.08
CA GLU A 150 14.28 14.37 11.51
C GLU A 150 12.89 13.78 11.24
N ARG A 151 12.83 12.60 10.60
CA ARG A 151 11.57 11.90 10.31
C ARG A 151 10.85 11.52 11.61
N PHE A 152 11.59 11.05 12.62
CA PHE A 152 11.05 10.71 13.93
C PHE A 152 10.47 11.92 14.66
N GLU A 153 11.19 13.04 14.68
CA GLU A 153 10.71 14.29 15.30
C GLU A 153 9.41 14.77 14.63
N LYS A 154 9.30 14.63 13.30
CA LYS A 154 8.06 14.94 12.57
C LYS A 154 6.90 14.03 12.99
N VAL A 155 7.13 12.72 13.10
CA VAL A 155 6.12 11.78 13.60
C VAL A 155 5.66 12.16 15.01
N MET A 156 6.60 12.46 15.91
CA MET A 156 6.29 12.81 17.30
C MET A 156 5.53 14.14 17.42
N ALA A 157 5.82 15.11 16.55
CA ALA A 157 5.10 16.38 16.50
C ALA A 157 3.63 16.21 16.07
N LEU A 158 3.36 15.25 15.17
CA LEU A 158 2.01 14.99 14.63
C LEU A 158 1.21 13.96 15.44
N LYS A 159 1.87 13.16 16.29
CA LYS A 159 1.28 12.01 17.01
C LYS A 159 0.01 12.34 17.82
N ASN A 160 -0.05 13.53 18.42
CA ASN A 160 -1.13 13.93 19.31
C ASN A 160 -2.22 14.74 18.59
N PHE A 161 -2.63 14.30 17.41
CA PHE A 161 -3.74 14.91 16.67
C PHE A 161 -5.10 14.61 17.34
N ASP A 162 -6.10 15.45 17.05
CA ASP A 162 -7.49 15.16 17.41
C ASP A 162 -8.02 14.05 16.49
N VAL A 163 -8.46 12.93 17.07
CA VAL A 163 -9.01 11.79 16.32
C VAL A 163 -10.17 12.17 15.39
N ASN A 164 -10.92 13.24 15.70
CA ASN A 164 -12.02 13.70 14.85
C ASN A 164 -11.59 14.66 13.74
N ASN A 165 -10.32 15.04 13.70
CA ASN A 165 -9.70 15.72 12.59
C ASN A 165 -8.98 14.67 11.73
N VAL A 166 -9.72 14.10 10.76
CA VAL A 166 -9.24 13.00 9.92
C VAL A 166 -8.02 13.44 9.09
N GLU A 167 -8.01 14.68 8.61
CA GLU A 167 -6.92 15.27 7.85
C GLU A 167 -5.62 15.33 8.66
N ALA A 168 -5.68 15.81 9.92
CA ALA A 168 -4.53 15.78 10.82
C ALA A 168 -4.05 14.35 11.11
N GLY A 169 -5.00 13.41 11.23
CA GLY A 169 -4.69 11.98 11.32
C GLY A 169 -3.94 11.46 10.09
N ARG A 170 -4.34 11.86 8.89
CA ARG A 170 -3.66 11.49 7.63
C ARG A 170 -2.26 12.05 7.53
N GLU A 171 -2.05 13.30 7.95
CA GLU A 171 -0.71 13.90 8.02
C GLU A 171 0.20 13.09 8.96
N TYR A 172 -0.32 12.64 10.11
CA TYR A 172 0.41 11.73 10.99
C TYR A 172 0.72 10.39 10.31
N ILE A 173 -0.24 9.77 9.62
CA ILE A 173 -0.01 8.49 8.92
C ILE A 173 1.01 8.65 7.79
N GLU A 174 1.01 9.76 7.05
CA GLU A 174 2.01 10.03 6.03
C GLU A 174 3.42 10.10 6.64
N ALA A 175 3.59 10.85 7.73
CA ALA A 175 4.87 10.93 8.43
C ALA A 175 5.28 9.57 9.01
N TYR A 176 4.33 8.82 9.57
CA TYR A 176 4.52 7.47 10.08
C TYR A 176 5.06 6.55 8.97
N VAL A 177 4.37 6.44 7.84
CA VAL A 177 4.81 5.57 6.73
C VAL A 177 6.20 5.96 6.22
N LYS A 178 6.48 7.26 6.09
CA LYS A 178 7.81 7.77 5.66
C LYS A 178 8.95 7.42 6.61
N LEU A 179 8.69 7.38 7.93
CA LEU A 179 9.69 6.92 8.90
C LEU A 179 9.99 5.43 8.72
N PHE A 180 8.98 4.62 8.48
CA PHE A 180 9.12 3.16 8.40
C PHE A 180 9.84 2.74 7.11
N LYS A 181 9.45 3.32 5.96
CA LYS A 181 10.15 3.11 4.69
C LYS A 181 11.65 3.43 4.82
N PHE A 182 11.96 4.57 5.42
CA PHE A 182 13.34 4.97 5.66
C PHE A 182 14.08 4.01 6.60
N ALA A 183 13.45 3.60 7.71
CA ALA A 183 14.04 2.66 8.66
C ALA A 183 14.33 1.29 8.01
N GLU A 184 13.46 0.80 7.13
CA GLU A 184 13.69 -0.44 6.37
C GLU A 184 14.81 -0.32 5.34
N GLY A 185 15.14 0.90 4.93
CA GLY A 185 16.14 1.18 3.88
C GLY A 185 15.53 1.27 2.49
N GLU A 186 14.22 1.48 2.38
CA GLU A 186 13.64 2.01 1.15
C GLU A 186 14.08 3.48 1.04
N GLU A 187 14.99 3.76 0.10
CA GLU A 187 15.41 5.13 -0.20
C GLU A 187 14.25 5.84 -0.90
N ASP A 188 13.67 6.85 -0.25
CA ASP A 188 12.91 7.86 -0.97
C ASP A 188 13.91 8.58 -1.89
N HIS A 189 13.78 8.41 -3.21
CA HIS A 189 14.46 9.28 -4.17
C HIS A 189 13.80 10.67 -4.16
N ASP A 190 13.81 11.33 -3.01
CA ASP A 190 13.55 12.75 -2.94
C ASP A 190 14.77 13.43 -3.54
N ALA A 191 14.64 13.79 -4.81
CA ALA A 191 15.60 14.62 -5.51
C ALA A 191 15.76 15.92 -4.71
N HIS A 192 16.85 16.00 -3.93
CA HIS A 192 17.33 17.27 -3.42
C HIS A 192 17.52 18.20 -4.61
N GLY A 193 16.63 19.19 -4.71
CA GLY A 193 16.65 20.21 -5.73
C GLY A 193 17.97 20.98 -5.69
N ALA A 194 18.77 20.81 -6.74
CA ALA A 194 19.69 21.82 -7.20
C ALA A 194 18.98 22.63 -8.29
N GLU A 195 18.89 23.94 -8.07
CA GLU A 195 18.30 24.94 -8.95
C GLU A 195 18.86 24.86 -10.38
N GLY A 196 17.98 25.10 -11.36
CA GLY A 196 18.34 25.30 -12.76
C GLY A 196 17.16 25.78 -13.57
N ASN A 197 17.03 27.12 -13.69
CA ASN A 197 16.15 27.87 -14.56
C ASN A 197 15.72 27.15 -15.85
N HIS A 198 14.44 27.26 -16.22
CA HIS A 198 14.01 27.87 -17.50
C HIS A 198 12.51 28.14 -17.50
N ALA A 199 12.17 29.43 -17.53
CA ALA A 199 10.85 29.92 -17.88
C ALA A 199 10.59 29.71 -19.38
N ALA A 200 9.41 29.22 -19.73
CA ALA A 200 8.73 29.54 -20.98
C ALA A 200 7.21 29.38 -20.79
N VAL A 201 6.53 30.51 -20.79
CA VAL A 201 5.08 30.65 -20.86
C VAL A 201 4.63 30.34 -22.27
N THR A 202 3.62 29.48 -22.44
CA THR A 202 2.65 29.58 -23.53
C THR A 202 1.30 29.05 -23.07
N ALA A 203 0.31 29.94 -23.07
CA ALA A 203 -1.10 29.67 -22.86
C ALA A 203 -1.74 29.11 -24.14
N HIS A 204 -2.72 28.21 -24.00
CA HIS A 204 -3.89 28.02 -24.86
C HIS A 204 -4.83 27.06 -24.10
N ALA A 205 -5.94 27.52 -23.54
CA ALA A 205 -7.26 27.74 -24.17
C ALA A 205 -8.20 26.56 -23.85
N GLU A 206 -9.27 26.89 -23.11
CA GLU A 206 -10.41 26.03 -22.81
C GLU A 206 -11.16 25.62 -24.08
N GLU A 207 -11.57 24.36 -24.16
CA GLU A 207 -12.79 24.00 -24.88
C GLU A 207 -13.47 22.79 -24.21
N SER A 208 -14.73 23.02 -23.84
CA SER A 208 -15.69 22.08 -23.29
C SER A 208 -16.26 21.15 -24.37
N GLN A 209 -16.39 19.84 -24.11
CA GLN A 209 -17.37 19.00 -24.82
C GLN A 209 -17.97 17.91 -23.91
N GLU A 210 -19.24 17.67 -24.19
CA GLU A 210 -20.29 16.89 -23.52
C GLU A 210 -20.07 15.37 -23.39
N GLU A 211 -20.91 14.81 -22.51
CA GLU A 211 -21.22 13.39 -22.28
C GLU A 211 -21.17 12.48 -23.53
N ALA A 212 -20.43 11.38 -23.40
CA ALA A 212 -20.63 10.18 -24.19
C ALA A 212 -20.56 8.95 -23.26
N GLU A 213 -21.62 8.14 -23.30
CA GLU A 213 -21.81 6.90 -22.54
C GLU A 213 -20.58 5.98 -22.60
N THR A 214 -20.00 5.66 -21.43
CA THR A 214 -18.81 4.81 -21.35
C THR A 214 -19.17 3.33 -21.30
N LEU A 215 -18.99 2.63 -22.43
CA LEU A 215 -18.84 1.17 -22.47
C LEU A 215 -17.53 0.75 -21.75
N PRO A 216 -17.44 -0.46 -21.18
CA PRO A 216 -16.26 -0.87 -20.41
C PRO A 216 -15.03 -0.97 -21.31
N VAL A 217 -14.07 -0.07 -21.09
CA VAL A 217 -12.75 -0.09 -21.70
C VAL A 217 -12.00 -1.31 -21.17
N ILE A 218 -11.80 -2.32 -22.01
CA ILE A 218 -10.95 -3.47 -21.69
C ILE A 218 -9.53 -2.92 -21.42
N PRO A 219 -8.93 -3.18 -20.23
CA PRO A 219 -7.57 -2.76 -19.93
C PRO A 219 -6.58 -3.16 -21.04
N TRP A 220 -5.69 -2.26 -21.43
CA TRP A 220 -4.68 -2.50 -22.47
C TRP A 220 -3.80 -3.74 -22.18
N SER A 221 -3.71 -4.15 -20.91
CA SER A 221 -3.07 -5.40 -20.49
C SER A 221 -3.74 -6.66 -21.05
N LEU A 222 -5.07 -6.66 -21.22
CA LEU A 222 -5.80 -7.77 -21.83
C LEU A 222 -5.66 -7.77 -23.36
N ALA A 223 -5.59 -6.61 -24.01
CA ALA A 223 -5.37 -6.51 -25.46
C ALA A 223 -4.02 -7.13 -25.90
N GLY A 224 -2.97 -6.98 -25.07
CA GLY A 224 -1.68 -7.61 -25.29
C GLY A 224 -1.75 -9.15 -25.22
N VAL A 225 -2.47 -9.70 -24.25
CA VAL A 225 -2.60 -11.15 -24.05
C VAL A 225 -3.41 -11.81 -25.18
N PHE A 226 -4.47 -11.15 -25.66
CA PHE A 226 -5.26 -11.63 -26.81
C PHE A 226 -4.47 -11.61 -28.13
N SER A 227 -3.61 -10.61 -28.31
CA SER A 227 -2.77 -10.50 -29.52
C SER A 227 -1.72 -11.61 -29.61
N VAL A 228 -1.05 -11.93 -28.49
CA VAL A 228 0.00 -12.97 -28.45
C VAL A 228 -0.60 -14.37 -28.62
N THR A 229 -1.74 -14.66 -27.97
CA THR A 229 -2.39 -15.97 -28.08
C THR A 229 -2.93 -16.23 -29.49
N THR A 230 -3.48 -15.20 -30.15
CA THR A 230 -3.97 -15.30 -31.52
C THR A 230 -2.84 -15.54 -32.51
N LEU A 231 -1.67 -14.93 -32.29
CA LEU A 231 -0.50 -15.12 -33.15
C LEU A 231 0.10 -16.53 -33.01
N ILE A 232 0.17 -17.06 -31.78
CA ILE A 232 0.65 -18.43 -31.51
C ILE A 232 -0.30 -19.47 -32.12
N LEU A 233 -1.61 -19.31 -31.95
CA LEU A 233 -2.62 -20.21 -32.51
C LEU A 233 -2.65 -20.13 -34.05
N GLY A 234 -2.49 -18.94 -34.63
CA GLY A 234 -2.41 -18.75 -36.08
C GLY A 234 -1.21 -19.47 -36.71
N ILE A 235 -0.02 -19.35 -36.09
CA ILE A 235 1.19 -20.05 -36.55
C ILE A 235 1.02 -21.59 -36.40
N ALA A 236 0.43 -22.05 -35.29
CA ALA A 236 0.17 -23.47 -35.08
C ALA A 236 -0.83 -24.04 -36.09
N TYR A 237 -1.88 -23.28 -36.41
CA TYR A 237 -2.86 -23.65 -37.43
C TYR A 237 -2.24 -23.75 -38.83
N GLN A 238 -1.47 -22.75 -39.26
CA GLN A 238 -0.80 -22.78 -40.57
C GLN A 238 0.19 -23.95 -40.70
N ARG A 239 0.93 -24.27 -39.64
CA ARG A 239 1.85 -25.44 -39.63
C ARG A 239 1.13 -26.78 -39.70
N LYS A 240 -0.10 -26.87 -39.19
CA LYS A 240 -0.93 -28.08 -39.29
C LYS A 240 -1.60 -28.20 -40.65
N ALA A 241 -1.96 -27.08 -41.30
CA ALA A 241 -2.58 -27.06 -42.61
C ALA A 241 -1.60 -27.27 -43.79
N SER A 242 -0.30 -27.04 -43.59
CA SER A 242 0.77 -27.30 -44.57
C SER A 242 1.43 -28.68 -44.45
N LYS A 243 0.80 -29.64 -43.75
CA LYS A 243 1.15 -31.06 -43.72
C LYS A 243 -0.02 -31.87 -44.25
#